data_AF-D0LV59-F1
#
_entry.id   AF-D0LV59-F1
#
_cell.length_a   1.000
_cell.length_b   1.000
_cell.length_c   1.000
_cell.angle_alpha   90.00
_cell.angle_beta   90.00
_cell.angle_gamma   90.00
#
_symmetry.space_group_name_H-M   'P 1'
#
loop_
_entity.id
_entity.type
_entity.pdbx_description
1 polymer ?
#
loop_
_entity_poly.entity_id
_entity_poly.type
_entity_poly.pdbx_seq_one_letter_code
_entity_poly.pdbx_strand_id
1 'polypeptide(L)'
;MSYRDDVQALTMRHAALEQELSALRDRVAKLDELRPRMQELERQLSACTRDINEVQARTRPPSLLSQVRVASPCGEDWELMTGDERVRHCGRCDKDVYNLSGMPADAAEALLREAGEPLCVRFYRRADGTLLSGDCSVGARKRRRRKGVVAAILAGAAAVGAIAAVDAAVSMERAEEHELFQGGLVAPPELPQRHELDHDAERTRGADGRRDRE
;
A
#
# COMPACT_ATOMS: atom_id res chain seq x y z
N MET A 1 20.86 -54.84 -16.49
CA MET A 1 19.79 -53.89 -16.16
C MET A 1 18.73 -54.04 -17.23
N SER A 2 17.56 -54.56 -16.87
CA SER A 2 16.47 -54.75 -17.83
C SER A 2 15.63 -53.46 -17.88
N TYR A 3 15.24 -53.01 -19.07
CA TYR A 3 14.34 -51.87 -19.27
C TYR A 3 13.08 -51.93 -18.38
N ARG A 4 12.61 -53.15 -18.04
CA ARG A 4 11.47 -53.38 -17.15
C ARG A 4 11.74 -52.95 -15.71
N ASP A 5 12.97 -53.13 -15.23
CA ASP A 5 13.37 -52.77 -13.86
C ASP A 5 13.38 -51.25 -13.67
N ASP A 6 13.84 -50.51 -14.70
CA ASP A 6 13.87 -49.04 -14.68
C ASP A 6 12.46 -48.44 -14.70
N VAL A 7 11.56 -48.99 -15.52
CA VAL A 7 10.14 -48.56 -15.56
C VAL A 7 9.45 -48.82 -14.22
N GLN A 8 9.73 -49.96 -13.57
CA GLN A 8 9.20 -50.25 -12.23
C GLN A 8 9.71 -49.27 -11.18
N ALA A 9 11.01 -48.96 -11.19
CA ALA A 9 11.62 -47.98 -10.29
C ALA A 9 10.98 -46.58 -10.43
N LEU A 10 10.80 -46.12 -11.67
CA LEU A 10 10.14 -44.84 -11.96
C LEU A 10 8.67 -44.85 -11.53
N THR A 11 7.95 -45.95 -11.74
CA THR A 11 6.54 -46.09 -11.34
C THR A 11 6.39 -46.02 -9.82
N MET A 12 7.27 -46.70 -9.07
CA MET A 12 7.27 -46.62 -7.60
C MET A 12 7.57 -45.20 -7.11
N ARG A 13 8.54 -44.51 -7.73
CA ARG A 13 8.85 -43.12 -7.41
C ARG A 13 7.68 -42.18 -7.71
N HIS A 14 7.01 -42.37 -8.84
CA HIS A 14 5.82 -41.58 -9.20
C HIS A 14 4.73 -41.74 -8.15
N ALA A 15 4.39 -42.97 -7.77
CA ALA A 15 3.39 -43.25 -6.75
C ALA A 15 3.75 -42.62 -5.39
N ALA A 16 5.03 -42.66 -5.00
CA ALA A 16 5.50 -42.01 -3.77
C ALA A 16 5.32 -40.48 -3.82
N LEU A 17 5.64 -39.84 -4.95
CA LEU A 17 5.46 -38.39 -5.14
C LEU A 17 3.97 -38.00 -5.16
N GLU A 18 3.10 -38.82 -5.74
CA GLU A 18 1.65 -38.59 -5.71
C GLU A 18 1.10 -38.62 -4.29
N GLN A 19 1.56 -39.59 -3.48
CA GLN A 19 1.17 -39.69 -2.07
C GLN A 19 1.68 -38.50 -1.23
N GLU A 20 2.90 -38.03 -1.49
CA GLU A 20 3.44 -36.85 -0.82
C GLU A 20 2.65 -35.59 -1.20
N LEU A 21 2.32 -35.44 -2.49
CA LEU A 21 1.54 -34.32 -2.98
C LEU A 21 0.12 -34.31 -2.40
N SER A 22 -0.53 -35.47 -2.28
CA SER A 22 -1.85 -35.55 -1.65
C SER A 22 -1.78 -35.16 -0.17
N ALA A 23 -0.78 -35.64 0.56
CA ALA A 23 -0.59 -35.27 1.97
C ALA A 23 -0.34 -33.76 2.16
N LEU A 24 0.40 -33.12 1.24
CA LEU A 24 0.59 -31.66 1.27
C LEU A 24 -0.70 -30.91 0.94
N ARG A 25 -1.48 -31.38 -0.03
CA ARG A 25 -2.80 -30.79 -0.35
C ARG A 25 -3.75 -30.84 0.85
N ASP A 26 -3.78 -31.96 1.59
CA ASP A 26 -4.59 -32.08 2.80
C ASP A 26 -4.15 -31.10 3.90
N ARG A 27 -2.83 -30.90 4.07
CA ARG A 27 -2.30 -29.89 5.00
C ARG A 27 -2.70 -28.47 4.60
N VAL A 28 -2.65 -28.15 3.31
CA VAL A 28 -3.10 -26.84 2.79
C VAL A 28 -4.59 -26.65 3.06
N ALA A 29 -5.42 -27.65 2.76
CA ALA A 29 -6.85 -27.61 3.05
C ALA A 29 -7.12 -27.35 4.55
N LYS A 30 -6.39 -28.02 5.44
CA LYS A 30 -6.49 -27.79 6.89
C LYS A 30 -6.07 -26.37 7.31
N LEU A 31 -5.08 -25.77 6.66
CA LEU A 31 -4.71 -24.37 6.90
C LEU A 31 -5.77 -23.40 6.37
N ASP A 32 -6.39 -23.72 5.23
CA ASP A 32 -7.48 -22.93 4.67
C ASP A 32 -8.70 -22.90 5.60
N GLU A 33 -9.01 -24.00 6.29
CA GLU A 33 -10.05 -24.06 7.33
C GLU A 33 -9.78 -23.13 8.52
N LEU A 34 -8.50 -22.87 8.84
CA LEU A 34 -8.12 -21.97 9.94
C LEU A 34 -8.15 -20.49 9.54
N ARG A 35 -8.07 -20.17 8.25
CA ARG A 35 -8.12 -18.79 7.73
C ARG A 35 -9.33 -17.98 8.23
N PRO A 36 -10.59 -18.47 8.18
CA PRO A 36 -11.73 -17.70 8.69
C PRO A 36 -11.64 -17.44 10.20
N ARG A 37 -11.10 -18.38 10.97
CA ARG A 37 -10.91 -18.21 12.42
C ARG A 37 -9.88 -17.10 12.71
N MET A 38 -8.80 -17.04 11.94
CA MET A 38 -7.81 -15.95 12.05
C MET A 38 -8.45 -14.59 11.72
N GLN A 39 -9.18 -14.50 10.62
CA GLN A 39 -9.87 -13.26 10.21
C GLN A 39 -10.87 -12.78 11.27
N GLU A 40 -11.61 -13.71 11.89
CA GLU A 40 -12.52 -13.36 12.98
C GLU A 40 -11.78 -12.82 14.20
N LEU A 41 -10.65 -13.43 14.59
CA LEU A 41 -9.83 -12.95 15.69
C LEU A 41 -9.21 -11.57 15.41
N GLU A 42 -8.75 -11.33 14.18
CA GLU A 42 -8.26 -10.01 13.75
C GLU A 42 -9.36 -8.95 13.86
N ARG A 43 -10.58 -9.27 13.43
CA ARG A 43 -11.75 -8.41 13.57
C ARG A 43 -12.04 -8.09 15.03
N GLN A 44 -12.06 -9.11 15.89
CA GLN A 44 -12.27 -8.94 17.34
C GLN A 44 -11.18 -8.07 17.97
N LEU A 45 -9.90 -8.32 17.66
CA LEU A 45 -8.78 -7.52 18.14
C LEU A 45 -8.89 -6.06 17.71
N SER A 46 -9.29 -5.81 16.45
CA SER A 46 -9.49 -4.45 15.95
C SER A 46 -10.62 -3.72 16.70
N ALA A 47 -11.71 -4.43 17.02
CA ALA A 47 -12.84 -3.88 17.77
C ALA A 47 -12.43 -3.57 19.22
N CYS A 48 -11.79 -4.52 19.92
CA CYS A 48 -11.28 -4.30 21.27
C CYS A 48 -10.28 -3.14 21.31
N THR A 49 -9.40 -3.03 20.31
CA THR A 49 -8.44 -1.92 20.22
C THR A 49 -9.16 -0.58 20.11
N ARG A 50 -10.20 -0.49 19.29
CA ARG A 50 -11.03 0.73 19.18
C ARG A 50 -11.68 1.07 20.52
N ASP A 51 -12.30 0.09 21.18
CA ASP A 51 -13.01 0.30 22.43
C ASP A 51 -12.04 0.74 23.55
N ILE A 52 -10.85 0.15 23.62
CA ILE A 52 -9.78 0.58 24.53
C ILE A 52 -9.41 2.04 24.27
N ASN A 53 -9.21 2.42 23.01
CA ASN A 53 -8.86 3.80 22.65
C ASN A 53 -9.98 4.78 23.02
N GLU A 54 -11.24 4.40 22.83
CA GLU A 54 -12.39 5.23 23.24
C GLU A 54 -12.45 5.42 24.76
N VAL A 55 -12.30 4.34 25.53
CA VAL A 55 -12.28 4.40 26.98
C VAL A 55 -11.11 5.27 27.43
N GLN A 56 -9.91 5.05 26.90
CA GLN A 56 -8.74 5.87 27.21
C GLN A 56 -8.94 7.34 26.85
N ALA A 57 -9.58 7.66 25.73
CA ALA A 57 -9.87 9.05 25.37
C ALA A 57 -10.82 9.72 26.36
N ARG A 58 -11.76 8.97 26.94
CA ARG A 58 -12.71 9.46 27.95
C ARG A 58 -12.11 9.54 29.36
N THR A 59 -11.19 8.63 29.71
CA THR A 59 -10.63 8.53 31.06
C THR A 59 -9.27 9.18 31.23
N ARG A 60 -8.55 9.47 30.14
CA ARG A 60 -7.23 10.10 30.19
C ARG A 60 -7.37 11.48 30.85
N PRO A 61 -6.69 11.74 31.98
CA PRO A 61 -6.70 13.06 32.57
C PRO A 61 -6.08 14.06 31.58
N PRO A 62 -6.55 15.31 31.55
CA PRO A 62 -5.94 16.33 30.69
C PRO A 62 -4.44 16.42 30.99
N SER A 63 -3.62 16.38 29.94
CA SER A 63 -2.15 16.44 30.08
C SER A 63 -1.76 17.66 30.91
N LEU A 64 -0.73 17.56 31.75
CA LEU A 64 -0.27 18.71 32.53
C LEU A 64 0.11 19.87 31.60
N LEU A 65 0.67 19.53 30.43
CA LEU A 65 0.98 20.47 29.35
C LEU A 65 -0.23 21.25 28.85
N SER A 66 -1.42 20.65 28.79
CA SER A 66 -2.65 21.36 28.36
C SER A 66 -3.12 22.43 29.35
N GLN A 67 -2.71 22.32 30.61
CA GLN A 67 -3.10 23.21 31.69
C GLN A 67 -2.10 24.34 31.93
N VAL A 68 -0.90 24.29 31.32
CA VAL A 68 0.14 25.31 31.49
C VAL A 68 -0.37 26.67 31.03
N ARG A 69 -0.28 27.65 31.94
CA ARG A 69 -0.62 29.05 31.71
C ARG A 69 0.56 29.92 32.14
N VAL A 70 0.96 30.85 31.29
CA VAL A 70 1.92 31.90 31.67
C VAL A 70 1.13 33.03 32.31
N ALA A 71 1.19 33.15 33.64
CA ALA A 71 0.46 34.18 34.37
C ALA A 71 0.99 35.59 34.07
N SER A 72 2.31 35.73 33.97
CA SER A 72 3.00 37.00 33.72
C SER A 72 4.00 36.83 32.56
N PRO A 73 3.63 37.18 31.32
CA PRO A 73 4.52 37.05 30.19
C PRO A 73 5.69 38.04 30.30
N CYS A 74 6.91 37.53 30.17
CA CYS A 74 8.09 38.35 29.98
C CYS A 74 8.14 38.80 28.51
N GLY A 75 8.26 40.11 28.25
CA GLY A 75 8.32 40.67 26.90
C GLY A 75 9.72 40.68 26.28
N GLU A 76 10.71 40.10 26.96
CA GLU A 76 12.10 40.04 26.47
C GLU A 76 12.25 39.07 25.30
N ASP A 77 13.09 39.40 24.33
CA ASP A 77 13.36 38.52 23.19
C ASP A 77 14.21 37.32 23.65
N TRP A 78 13.81 36.12 23.21
CA TRP A 78 14.52 34.87 23.49
C TRP A 78 15.94 34.87 22.90
N GLU A 79 16.15 35.54 21.78
CA GLU A 79 17.47 35.62 21.14
C GLU A 79 18.46 36.53 21.88
N LEU A 80 17.97 37.39 22.77
CA LEU A 80 18.80 38.22 23.64
C LEU A 80 19.14 37.52 24.98
N MET A 81 18.55 36.35 25.25
CA MET A 81 18.81 35.57 26.46
C MET A 81 20.06 34.72 26.31
N THR A 82 20.73 34.43 27.43
CA THR A 82 21.98 33.65 27.44
C THR A 82 21.71 32.21 27.86
N GLY A 83 22.12 31.22 27.06
CA GLY A 83 21.95 29.80 27.39
C GLY A 83 21.90 28.91 26.16
N ASP A 84 21.21 27.78 26.27
CA ASP A 84 21.05 26.81 25.18
C ASP A 84 19.61 26.83 24.59
N GLU A 85 19.27 25.85 23.75
CA GLU A 85 17.96 25.79 23.10
C GLU A 85 16.84 25.26 24.04
N ARG A 86 17.21 24.67 25.18
CA ARG A 86 16.29 24.13 26.18
C ARG A 86 16.06 25.13 27.31
N VAL A 87 17.10 25.80 27.78
CA VAL A 87 17.06 26.73 28.92
C VAL A 87 17.92 27.95 28.59
N ARG A 88 17.33 29.14 28.71
CA ARG A 88 18.07 30.41 28.66
C ARG A 88 17.76 31.26 29.88
N HIS A 89 18.77 31.97 30.34
CA HIS A 89 18.66 32.93 31.42
C HIS A 89 18.24 34.30 30.88
N CYS A 90 17.17 34.86 31.45
CA CYS A 90 16.68 36.19 31.10
C CYS A 90 17.22 37.23 32.06
N GLY A 91 18.13 38.10 31.59
CA GLY A 91 18.73 39.15 32.41
C GLY A 91 17.75 40.24 32.88
N ARG A 92 16.54 40.31 32.32
CA ARG A 92 15.53 41.30 32.73
C ARG A 92 14.72 40.88 33.95
N CYS A 93 14.32 39.61 34.00
CA CYS A 93 13.55 39.06 35.13
C CYS A 93 14.39 38.18 36.06
N ASP A 94 15.68 38.00 35.76
CA ASP A 94 16.67 37.22 36.52
C ASP A 94 16.19 35.78 36.79
N LYS A 95 15.60 35.16 35.76
CA LYS A 95 15.02 33.82 35.84
C LYS A 95 15.40 32.98 34.62
N ASP A 96 15.48 31.67 34.84
CA ASP A 96 15.69 30.69 33.79
C ASP A 96 14.37 30.40 33.08
N VAL A 97 14.38 30.57 31.77
CA VAL A 97 13.25 30.38 30.86
C VAL A 97 13.43 29.05 30.14
N TYR A 98 12.51 28.10 30.41
CA TYR A 98 12.52 26.76 29.83
C TYR A 98 11.69 26.70 28.55
N ASN A 99 12.27 26.23 27.46
CA ASN A 99 11.60 26.02 26.19
C ASN A 99 10.93 24.64 26.15
N LEU A 100 9.67 24.56 26.56
CA LEU A 100 8.90 23.32 26.55
C LEU A 100 8.70 22.78 25.13
N SER A 101 8.71 23.66 24.11
CA SER A 101 8.57 23.24 22.72
C SER A 101 9.82 22.61 22.11
N GLY A 102 10.98 22.82 22.72
CA GLY A 102 12.22 22.12 22.40
C GLY A 102 12.33 20.75 23.07
N MET A 103 11.41 20.38 23.96
CA MET A 103 11.48 19.16 24.78
C MET A 103 10.43 18.12 24.35
N PRO A 104 10.72 16.81 24.52
CA PRO A 104 9.69 15.77 24.44
C PRO A 104 8.57 16.01 25.45
N ALA A 105 7.35 15.59 25.13
CA ALA A 105 6.19 15.83 26.00
C ALA A 105 6.40 15.27 27.42
N ASP A 106 6.91 14.05 27.53
CA ASP A 106 7.15 13.40 28.82
C ASP A 106 8.21 14.13 29.66
N ALA A 107 9.27 14.64 29.01
CA ALA A 107 10.32 15.41 29.67
C ALA A 107 9.82 16.79 30.14
N ALA A 108 8.95 17.43 29.36
CA ALA A 108 8.31 18.68 29.74
C ALA A 108 7.33 18.48 30.91
N GLU A 109 6.57 17.38 30.92
CA GLU A 109 5.70 17.03 32.05
C GLU A 109 6.49 16.68 33.31
N ALA A 110 7.60 15.96 33.18
CA ALA A 110 8.50 15.65 34.30
C ALA A 110 9.04 16.96 34.92
N LEU A 111 9.55 17.87 34.09
CA LEU A 111 10.04 19.18 34.55
C LEU A 111 8.97 19.96 35.32
N LEU A 112 7.73 20.01 34.80
CA LEU A 112 6.63 20.71 35.47
C LEU A 112 6.17 20.02 36.75
N ARG A 113 6.32 18.70 36.86
CA ARG A 113 5.96 17.93 38.06
C ARG A 113 7.02 18.04 39.16
N GLU A 114 8.29 18.09 38.77
CA GLU A 114 9.43 18.24 39.67
C GLU A 114 9.59 19.69 40.16
N ALA A 115 9.13 20.66 39.37
CA ALA A 115 9.12 22.06 39.75
C ALA A 115 8.15 22.33 40.91
N GLY A 116 8.70 22.50 42.11
CA GLY A 116 7.96 22.93 43.30
C GLY A 116 7.56 24.41 43.29
N GLU A 117 8.00 25.19 42.30
CA GLU A 117 7.77 26.63 42.17
C GLU A 117 7.38 27.04 40.73
N PRO A 118 6.78 28.23 40.54
CA PRO A 118 6.41 28.74 39.21
C PRO A 118 7.65 28.96 38.32
N LEU A 119 7.84 28.08 37.33
CA LEU A 119 8.88 28.22 36.33
C LEU A 119 8.53 29.28 35.27
N CYS A 120 9.55 29.99 34.78
CA CYS A 120 9.43 30.74 33.53
C CYS A 120 9.51 29.74 32.37
N VAL A 121 8.47 29.70 31.55
CA VAL A 121 8.39 28.76 30.42
C VAL A 121 8.00 29.48 29.13
N ARG A 122 8.54 29.00 28.01
CA ARG A 122 8.14 29.35 26.66
C ARG A 122 7.62 28.11 25.95
N PHE A 123 6.52 28.26 25.23
CA PHE A 123 5.95 27.18 24.43
C PHE A 123 5.11 27.75 23.28
N TYR A 124 4.93 26.93 22.25
CA TYR A 124 3.96 27.18 21.20
C TYR A 124 2.73 26.30 21.41
N ARG A 125 1.54 26.89 21.33
CA ARG A 125 0.26 26.17 21.42
C ARG A 125 -0.45 26.23 20.09
N ARG A 126 -0.99 25.09 19.65
CA ARG A 126 -1.82 25.02 18.43
C ARG A 126 -3.25 25.46 18.75
N ALA A 127 -4.05 25.73 17.71
CA ALA A 127 -5.47 26.05 17.82
C ALA A 127 -6.31 24.98 18.55
N ASP A 128 -5.87 23.72 18.57
CA ASP A 128 -6.50 22.62 19.33
C ASP A 128 -6.15 22.62 20.83
N GLY A 129 -5.39 23.61 21.30
CA GLY A 129 -4.96 23.72 22.70
C GLY A 129 -3.75 22.85 23.05
N THR A 130 -3.22 22.05 22.13
CA THR A 130 -2.08 21.17 22.38
C THR A 130 -0.77 21.96 22.32
N LEU A 131 0.09 21.81 23.34
CA LEU A 131 1.46 22.32 23.29
C LEU A 131 2.27 21.56 22.25
N LEU A 132 2.99 22.29 21.39
CA LEU A 132 3.99 21.69 20.53
C LEU A 132 5.14 21.22 21.41
N SER A 133 5.43 19.94 21.36
CA SER A 133 6.63 19.30 21.90
C SER A 133 7.57 18.89 20.77
N GLY A 134 8.85 18.69 21.07
CA GLY A 134 9.88 18.31 20.10
C GLY A 134 9.62 16.96 19.41
N ASP A 135 8.86 16.08 20.06
CA ASP A 135 8.46 14.76 19.59
C ASP A 135 7.07 14.74 18.90
N CYS A 136 6.50 15.90 18.58
CA CYS A 136 5.16 15.99 17.99
C CYS A 136 5.06 15.20 16.66
N SER A 137 4.44 14.02 16.72
CA SER A 137 4.25 13.08 15.61
C SER A 137 3.53 13.72 14.41
N VAL A 138 2.59 14.62 14.69
CA VAL A 138 1.82 15.37 13.67
C VAL A 138 2.70 16.39 12.95
N GLY A 139 3.59 17.09 13.69
CA GLY A 139 4.55 18.04 13.11
C GLY A 139 5.56 17.34 12.21
N ALA A 140 6.12 16.22 12.68
CA ALA A 140 7.01 15.37 11.89
C ALA A 140 6.32 14.82 10.63
N ARG A 141 5.05 14.38 10.73
CA ARG A 141 4.26 13.88 9.58
C ARG A 141 3.96 14.98 8.56
N LYS A 142 3.60 16.20 8.99
CA LYS A 142 3.36 17.34 8.09
C LYS A 142 4.65 17.78 7.39
N ARG A 143 5.79 17.81 8.10
CA ARG A 143 7.11 18.10 7.51
C ARG A 143 7.52 17.04 6.49
N ARG A 144 7.33 15.75 6.80
CA ARG A 144 7.59 14.64 5.86
C ARG A 144 6.71 14.71 4.62
N ARG A 145 5.40 14.97 4.77
CA ARG A 145 4.47 15.15 3.64
C ARG A 145 4.86 16.34 2.75
N ARG A 146 5.20 17.50 3.34
CA ARG A 146 5.66 18.67 2.57
C ARG A 146 6.93 18.36 1.77
N LYS A 147 7.92 17.71 2.39
CA LYS A 147 9.14 17.27 1.69
C LYS A 147 8.83 16.27 0.56
N GLY A 148 7.92 15.31 0.80
CA GLY A 148 7.49 14.35 -0.22
C GLY A 148 6.78 15.00 -1.41
N VAL A 149 5.92 16.00 -1.17
CA VAL A 149 5.25 16.76 -2.25
C VAL A 149 6.26 17.55 -3.08
N VAL A 150 7.20 18.25 -2.44
CA VAL A 150 8.26 18.99 -3.15
C VAL A 150 9.14 18.04 -3.98
N ALA A 151 9.53 16.91 -3.40
CA ALA A 151 10.31 15.89 -4.11
C ALA A 151 9.53 15.29 -5.30
N ALA A 152 8.23 15.05 -5.15
CA ALA A 152 7.38 14.54 -6.23
C ALA A 152 7.22 15.57 -7.37
N ILE A 153 7.11 16.86 -7.06
CA ILE A 153 7.06 17.93 -8.08
C ILE A 153 8.38 18.00 -8.85
N LEU A 154 9.51 17.96 -8.15
CA LEU A 154 10.84 17.99 -8.78
C LEU A 154 11.09 16.74 -9.65
N ALA A 155 10.74 15.55 -9.16
CA ALA A 155 10.87 14.31 -9.91
C ALA A 155 9.90 14.25 -11.12
N GLY A 156 8.67 14.75 -10.96
CA GLY A 156 7.69 14.84 -12.05
C GLY A 156 8.15 15.77 -13.18
N ALA A 157 8.75 16.92 -12.84
CA ALA A 157 9.32 17.82 -13.84
C ALA A 157 10.48 17.16 -14.64
N ALA A 158 11.35 16.39 -13.96
CA ALA A 158 12.42 15.65 -14.62
C ALA A 158 11.90 14.51 -15.53
N ALA A 159 10.85 13.79 -15.10
CA ALA A 159 10.25 12.72 -15.87
C ALA A 159 9.52 13.23 -17.14
N VAL A 160 8.80 14.35 -17.04
CA VAL A 160 8.16 15.00 -18.20
C VAL A 160 9.21 15.49 -19.21
N GLY A 161 10.32 16.07 -18.73
CA GLY A 161 11.44 16.45 -19.59
C GLY A 161 12.09 15.27 -20.31
N ALA A 162 12.22 14.13 -19.65
CA ALA A 162 12.79 12.91 -20.23
C ALA A 162 11.85 12.28 -21.29
N ILE A 163 10.53 12.25 -21.04
CA ILE A 163 9.55 11.72 -22.01
C ILE A 163 9.50 12.62 -23.26
N ALA A 164 9.49 13.94 -23.10
CA ALA A 164 9.51 14.87 -24.23
C ALA A 164 10.79 14.73 -25.08
N ALA A 165 11.93 14.41 -24.46
CA ALA A 165 13.18 14.16 -25.19
C ALA A 165 13.16 12.83 -25.98
N VAL A 166 12.51 11.79 -25.44
CA VAL A 166 12.34 10.50 -26.12
C VAL A 166 11.36 10.60 -27.29
N ASP A 167 10.23 11.30 -27.13
CA ASP A 167 9.28 11.54 -28.22
C ASP A 167 9.89 12.33 -29.38
N ALA A 168 10.75 13.31 -29.07
CA ALA A 168 11.50 14.06 -30.08
C ALA A 168 12.52 13.17 -30.82
N ALA A 169 13.16 12.21 -30.13
CA ALA A 169 14.08 11.26 -30.75
C ALA A 169 13.36 10.25 -31.66
N VAL A 170 12.25 9.67 -31.20
CA VAL A 170 11.46 8.68 -31.96
C VAL A 170 10.78 9.29 -33.19
N SER A 171 10.45 10.58 -33.17
CA SER A 171 9.87 11.29 -34.32
C SER A 171 10.86 11.48 -35.48
N MET A 172 12.17 11.44 -35.21
CA MET A 172 13.21 11.62 -36.22
C MET A 172 13.52 10.33 -37.00
N GLU A 173 13.29 9.15 -36.39
CA GLU A 173 13.44 7.83 -37.03
C GLU A 173 12.29 7.45 -37.97
N ARG A 174 11.13 8.13 -37.91
CA ARG A 174 9.94 7.77 -38.70
C ARG A 174 9.89 8.37 -40.12
N ALA A 175 10.91 9.12 -40.54
CA ALA A 175 10.94 9.78 -41.84
C ALA A 175 11.56 8.94 -42.98
N GLU A 176 12.09 7.73 -42.72
CA GLU A 176 12.90 6.98 -43.70
C GLU A 176 12.25 5.70 -44.28
N GLU A 177 11.08 5.26 -43.83
CA GLU A 177 10.37 4.12 -44.44
C GLU A 177 9.03 4.54 -45.07
N HIS A 178 9.12 5.12 -46.26
CA HIS A 178 8.02 5.16 -47.21
C HIS A 178 8.46 4.36 -48.45
N GLU A 179 8.51 3.04 -48.33
CA GLU A 179 8.69 2.17 -49.50
C GLU A 179 7.43 2.19 -50.36
N LEU A 180 7.59 2.78 -51.55
CA LEU A 180 6.60 2.83 -52.62
C LEU A 180 6.46 1.43 -53.24
N PHE A 181 5.48 0.65 -52.81
CA PHE A 181 5.21 -0.67 -53.43
C PHE A 181 4.37 -0.51 -54.71
N GLN A 182 5.03 -0.40 -55.87
CA GLN A 182 4.37 -0.57 -57.18
C GLN A 182 4.38 -2.05 -57.58
N GLY A 183 3.22 -2.71 -57.48
CA GLY A 183 3.03 -4.08 -57.97
C GLY A 183 1.62 -4.27 -58.53
N GLY A 184 1.52 -4.78 -59.77
CA GLY A 184 0.25 -5.04 -60.45
C GLY A 184 -0.49 -6.26 -59.89
N LEU A 185 -1.82 -6.18 -59.81
CA LEU A 185 -2.68 -7.30 -59.41
C LEU A 185 -2.61 -8.44 -60.44
N VAL A 186 -2.16 -9.62 -60.02
CA VAL A 186 -2.42 -10.88 -60.72
C VAL A 186 -3.69 -11.47 -60.11
N ALA A 187 -4.70 -11.74 -60.95
CA ALA A 187 -5.95 -12.35 -60.51
C ALA A 187 -5.71 -13.75 -59.93
N PRO A 188 -6.36 -14.13 -58.82
CA PRO A 188 -6.20 -15.45 -58.21
C PRO A 188 -6.73 -16.54 -59.16
N PRO A 189 -6.09 -17.74 -59.20
CA PRO A 189 -6.58 -18.85 -60.00
C PRO A 189 -7.90 -19.39 -59.44
N GLU A 190 -8.85 -19.68 -60.33
CA GLU A 190 -10.14 -20.28 -60.00
C GLU A 190 -9.96 -21.67 -59.35
N LEU A 191 -10.58 -21.87 -58.19
CA LEU A 191 -10.60 -23.15 -57.50
C LEU A 191 -11.47 -24.16 -58.29
N PRO A 192 -11.04 -25.43 -58.42
CA PRO A 192 -11.82 -26.44 -59.12
C PRO A 192 -13.14 -26.74 -58.38
N GLN A 193 -14.23 -26.76 -59.16
CA GLN A 193 -15.59 -27.03 -58.71
C GLN A 193 -15.70 -28.45 -58.14
N ARG A 194 -16.34 -28.55 -56.97
CA ARG A 194 -16.63 -29.83 -56.32
C ARG A 194 -17.66 -30.58 -57.15
N HIS A 195 -17.29 -31.73 -57.68
CA HIS A 195 -18.18 -32.65 -58.37
C HIS A 195 -19.23 -33.17 -57.37
N GLU A 196 -20.49 -32.85 -57.63
CA GLU A 196 -21.66 -33.42 -56.95
C GLU A 196 -21.64 -34.94 -57.15
N LEU A 197 -21.65 -35.69 -56.05
CA LEU A 197 -21.92 -37.11 -56.09
C LEU A 197 -23.43 -37.30 -56.22
N ASP A 198 -23.84 -37.82 -57.37
CA ASP A 198 -25.16 -38.36 -57.66
C ASP A 198 -25.65 -39.27 -56.52
N HIS A 199 -26.78 -38.89 -55.93
CA HIS A 199 -27.61 -39.80 -55.13
C HIS A 199 -29.06 -39.75 -55.62
N ASP A 200 -29.21 -40.11 -56.90
CA ASP A 200 -30.46 -40.63 -57.43
C ASP A 200 -30.70 -42.05 -56.89
N ALA A 201 -31.57 -42.18 -55.88
CA ALA A 201 -32.37 -43.38 -55.63
C ALA A 201 -33.48 -43.11 -54.61
N GLU A 202 -34.35 -42.15 -54.89
CA GLU A 202 -35.72 -42.23 -54.36
C GLU A 202 -36.57 -43.13 -55.26
N ARG A 203 -37.48 -43.88 -54.62
CA ARG A 203 -38.81 -44.26 -55.14
C ARG A 203 -38.92 -45.60 -55.88
N THR A 204 -39.07 -46.68 -55.11
CA THR A 204 -40.14 -47.66 -55.38
C THR A 204 -40.83 -48.15 -54.10
N ARG A 205 -42.14 -47.89 -54.03
CA ARG A 205 -43.20 -48.63 -53.34
C ARG A 205 -43.34 -48.48 -51.82
N GLY A 206 -44.21 -47.56 -51.43
CA GLY A 206 -45.22 -47.87 -50.42
C GLY A 206 -46.37 -48.65 -51.05
N ALA A 207 -46.80 -49.73 -50.39
CA ALA A 207 -48.18 -50.23 -50.36
C ALA A 207 -48.25 -51.47 -49.46
N ASP A 208 -49.33 -51.53 -48.67
CA ASP A 208 -49.90 -52.74 -48.05
C ASP A 208 -49.19 -53.26 -46.78
N GLY A 209 -49.82 -53.52 -45.64
CA GLY A 209 -51.24 -53.59 -45.29
C GLY A 209 -51.34 -54.19 -43.88
N ARG A 210 -52.41 -53.85 -43.15
CA ARG A 210 -52.82 -54.44 -41.87
C ARG A 210 -52.83 -55.97 -41.89
N ARG A 211 -52.51 -56.61 -40.74
CA ARG A 211 -53.23 -57.73 -40.05
C ARG A 211 -52.35 -58.23 -38.90
N ASP A 212 -52.79 -58.08 -37.64
CA ASP A 212 -53.57 -59.03 -36.82
C ASP A 212 -52.69 -60.09 -36.13
N ARG A 213 -52.85 -60.19 -34.79
CA ARG A 213 -52.79 -61.35 -33.85
C ARG A 213 -51.65 -62.37 -34.01
N GLU A 214 -50.98 -62.87 -32.98
CA GLU A 214 -51.41 -63.42 -31.67
C GLU A 214 -50.33 -63.23 -30.60
#